data_AF-A0A535R7T5-F1
#
_entry.id   AF-A0A535R7T5-F1
#
_cell.length_a   1.000
_cell.length_b   1.000
_cell.length_c   1.000
_cell.angle_alpha   90.00
_cell.angle_beta   90.00
_cell.angle_gamma   90.00
#
_symmetry.space_group_name_H-M   'P 1'
#
loop_
_entity.id
_entity.type
_entity.pdbx_description
1 polymer ?
#
loop_
_entity_poly.entity_id
_entity_poly.type
_entity_poly.pdbx_seq_one_letter_code
_entity_poly.pdbx_strand_id
1 'polypeptide(L)'
;MPGYLLHLGATVLCMHAGQAQPTSPNPRVKVGGQPVTTQPIPYVVAGCTLPPPPINNGPCVTGNWVVAAVRVKVGGMPVLLRDSVAVCVPTGTGLNVIMTQVRVKGM
;
A
#
# COMPACT_ATOMS: atom_id res chain seq x y z
N MET A 1 12.81 5.72 -6.14
CA MET A 1 11.86 5.30 -7.20
C MET A 1 10.91 6.47 -7.38
N PRO A 2 10.87 7.17 -8.54
CA PRO A 2 10.01 8.34 -8.69
C PRO A 2 8.56 7.95 -8.93
N GLY A 3 7.66 8.35 -8.03
CA GLY A 3 6.24 8.01 -8.14
C GLY A 3 5.31 9.04 -7.52
N TYR A 4 4.02 8.90 -7.78
CA TYR A 4 2.99 9.72 -7.12
C TYR A 4 2.77 9.24 -5.69
N LEU A 5 2.68 10.16 -4.73
CA LEU A 5 2.50 9.81 -3.31
C LEU A 5 1.18 9.08 -3.08
N LEU A 6 1.22 7.98 -2.32
CA LEU A 6 0.04 7.29 -1.80
C LEU A 6 -0.53 8.04 -0.59
N HIS A 7 -1.85 8.02 -0.53
CA HIS A 7 -2.65 8.55 0.57
C HIS A 7 -3.79 7.59 0.89
N LEU A 8 -4.51 7.83 1.98
CA LEU A 8 -5.64 7.02 2.43
C LEU A 8 -6.70 6.75 1.33
N GLY A 9 -7.00 7.73 0.48
CA GLY A 9 -7.96 7.56 -0.62
C GLY A 9 -7.44 6.80 -1.85
N ALA A 10 -6.28 6.14 -1.76
CA ALA A 10 -5.73 5.38 -2.88
C ALA A 10 -6.45 4.03 -3.02
N THR A 11 -6.69 3.59 -4.26
CA THR A 11 -7.19 2.24 -4.53
C THR A 11 -6.02 1.30 -4.65
N VAL A 12 -5.85 0.44 -3.64
CA VAL A 12 -4.82 -0.59 -3.61
C VAL A 12 -5.51 -1.95 -3.50
N LEU A 13 -5.12 -2.89 -4.36
CA LEU A 13 -5.66 -4.25 -4.39
C LEU A 13 -4.53 -5.25 -4.17
N CYS A 14 -4.79 -6.38 -3.53
CA CYS A 14 -3.91 -7.52 -3.70
C CYS A 14 -4.04 -8.08 -5.13
N MET A 15 -3.10 -8.91 -5.55
CA MET A 15 -3.15 -9.59 -6.86
C MET A 15 -4.41 -10.45 -7.07
N HIS A 16 -5.20 -10.71 -6.02
CA HIS A 16 -6.42 -11.51 -6.04
C HIS A 16 -7.67 -10.65 -5.77
N ALA A 17 -7.65 -9.39 -6.22
CA ALA A 17 -8.77 -8.44 -6.19
C ALA A 17 -9.29 -8.01 -4.79
N GLY A 18 -8.64 -8.44 -3.70
CA GLY A 18 -8.96 -7.96 -2.36
C GLY A 18 -8.52 -6.51 -2.15
N GLN A 19 -9.35 -5.70 -1.51
CA GLN A 19 -9.02 -4.31 -1.20
C GLN A 19 -8.03 -4.22 -0.04
N ALA A 20 -6.98 -3.43 -0.23
CA ALA A 20 -5.93 -3.21 0.77
C ALA A 20 -6.01 -1.78 1.31
N GLN A 21 -6.01 -1.61 2.64
CA GLN A 21 -6.09 -0.32 3.31
C GLN A 21 -4.99 -0.16 4.37
N PRO A 22 -4.38 1.04 4.51
CA PRO A 22 -3.36 1.30 5.53
C PRO A 22 -3.92 1.15 6.95
N THR A 23 -3.15 0.53 7.84
CA THR A 23 -3.54 0.40 9.26
C THR A 23 -3.36 1.69 10.06
N SER A 24 -2.44 2.57 9.63
CA SER A 24 -2.17 3.85 10.31
C SER A 24 -1.63 4.91 9.31
N PRO A 25 -2.49 5.64 8.60
CA PRO A 25 -2.05 6.78 7.79
C PRO A 25 -1.43 7.89 8.67
N ASN A 26 -0.56 8.73 8.09
CA ASN A 26 -0.01 9.87 8.83
C ASN A 26 -1.07 10.98 8.97
N PRO A 27 -1.52 11.33 10.19
CA PRO A 27 -2.62 12.27 10.37
C PRO A 27 -2.23 13.74 10.10
N ARG A 28 -0.93 14.06 10.07
CA ARG A 28 -0.43 15.45 10.00
C ARG A 28 -0.20 15.92 8.58
N VAL A 29 0.25 15.05 7.68
CA VAL A 29 0.56 15.42 6.29
C VAL A 29 -0.51 14.85 5.37
N LYS A 30 -1.10 15.74 4.57
CA LYS A 30 -2.16 15.39 3.60
C LYS A 30 -1.72 15.74 2.19
N VAL A 31 -2.14 14.93 1.23
CA VAL A 31 -2.05 15.21 -0.20
C VAL A 31 -3.43 14.99 -0.82
N GLY A 32 -3.91 15.96 -1.61
CA GLY A 32 -5.28 15.89 -2.13
C GLY A 32 -6.35 15.87 -1.04
N GLY A 33 -6.05 16.44 0.14
CA GLY A 33 -6.93 16.41 1.32
C GLY A 33 -6.90 15.10 2.12
N GLN A 34 -6.20 14.07 1.65
CA GLN A 34 -6.13 12.76 2.27
C GLN A 34 -4.80 12.53 3.01
N PRO A 35 -4.79 11.90 4.20
CA PRO A 35 -3.58 11.50 4.92
C PRO A 35 -2.62 10.68 4.07
N VAL A 36 -1.33 11.01 4.06
CA VAL A 36 -0.32 10.19 3.34
C VAL A 36 -0.07 8.87 4.05
N THR A 37 0.45 7.88 3.31
CA THR A 37 0.85 6.57 3.89
C THR A 37 2.36 6.38 3.80
N THR A 38 2.94 5.67 4.76
CA THR A 38 4.39 5.55 4.95
C THR A 38 4.82 4.12 5.27
N GLN A 39 6.03 3.72 4.88
CA GLN A 39 6.67 2.49 5.35
C GLN A 39 7.22 2.72 6.77
N PRO A 40 7.10 1.77 7.73
CA PRO A 40 6.79 0.34 7.58
C PRO A 40 5.31 -0.05 7.80
N ILE A 41 4.39 0.91 7.76
CA ILE A 41 2.99 0.67 8.17
C ILE A 41 2.33 -0.30 7.18
N PRO A 42 1.85 -1.47 7.65
CA PRO A 42 1.27 -2.48 6.79
C PRO A 42 -0.14 -2.08 6.34
N TYR A 43 -0.56 -2.69 5.23
CA TYR A 43 -1.96 -2.64 4.80
C TYR A 43 -2.67 -3.92 5.22
N VAL A 44 -3.95 -3.82 5.57
CA VAL A 44 -4.85 -4.96 5.78
C VAL A 44 -5.63 -5.19 4.49
N VAL A 45 -5.76 -6.45 4.10
CA VAL A 45 -6.47 -6.86 2.89
C VAL A 45 -7.81 -7.50 3.27
N ALA A 46 -8.88 -7.07 2.63
CA ALA A 46 -10.22 -7.61 2.77
C ALA A 46 -10.80 -8.02 1.40
N GLY A 47 -11.63 -9.06 1.37
CA GLY A 47 -12.28 -9.51 0.12
C GLY A 47 -11.35 -10.17 -0.90
N CYS A 48 -10.19 -10.68 -0.47
CA CYS A 48 -9.32 -11.46 -1.34
C CYS A 48 -10.02 -12.75 -1.80
N THR A 49 -10.06 -12.99 -3.12
CA THR A 49 -10.79 -14.13 -3.70
C THR A 49 -9.96 -15.41 -3.78
N LEU A 50 -8.70 -15.39 -3.34
CA LEU A 50 -7.85 -16.58 -3.35
C LEU A 50 -8.35 -17.57 -2.29
N PRO A 51 -8.69 -18.82 -2.68
CA PRO A 51 -9.23 -19.81 -1.74
C PRO A 51 -8.26 -20.14 -0.59
N PRO A 52 -8.77 -20.47 0.61
CA PRO A 52 -7.95 -20.92 1.71
C PRO A 52 -7.40 -22.35 1.50
N PRO A 53 -6.41 -22.76 2.32
CA PRO A 53 -5.92 -24.14 2.32
C PRO A 53 -7.06 -25.12 2.62
N PRO A 54 -7.05 -26.33 1.99
CA PRO A 54 -5.98 -26.88 1.16
C PRO A 54 -6.08 -26.52 -0.34
N ILE A 55 -7.10 -25.77 -0.78
CA ILE A 55 -7.31 -25.48 -2.21
C ILE A 55 -6.22 -24.54 -2.73
N ASN A 56 -5.86 -23.50 -1.97
CA ASN A 56 -4.74 -22.62 -2.27
C ASN A 56 -4.19 -21.97 -0.98
N ASN A 57 -3.20 -21.09 -1.05
CA ASN A 57 -2.58 -20.44 0.10
C ASN A 57 -3.20 -19.08 0.48
N GLY A 58 -4.47 -18.83 0.12
CA GLY A 58 -5.19 -17.59 0.45
C GLY A 58 -5.89 -17.62 1.83
N PRO A 59 -6.67 -16.58 2.15
CA PRO A 59 -6.70 -15.26 1.52
C PRO A 59 -5.48 -14.42 1.93
N CYS A 60 -5.13 -13.41 1.13
CA CYS A 60 -4.24 -12.33 1.57
C CYS A 60 -4.88 -11.63 2.77
N VAL A 61 -4.15 -11.50 3.88
CA VAL A 61 -4.62 -10.82 5.11
C VAL A 61 -3.93 -9.48 5.29
N THR A 62 -2.63 -9.41 5.00
CA THR A 62 -1.85 -8.17 5.10
C THR A 62 -0.96 -7.99 3.88
N GLY A 63 -0.53 -6.75 3.63
CA GLY A 63 0.51 -6.40 2.67
C GLY A 63 1.57 -5.53 3.33
N ASN A 64 2.81 -6.02 3.32
CA ASN A 64 3.96 -5.35 3.92
C ASN A 64 4.78 -4.67 2.83
N TRP A 65 4.95 -3.35 2.93
CA TRP A 65 5.76 -2.58 1.99
C TRP A 65 7.24 -2.86 2.19
N VAL A 66 7.91 -3.27 1.10
CA VAL A 66 9.34 -3.60 1.07
C VAL A 66 10.15 -2.53 0.32
N VAL A 67 9.52 -1.76 -0.57
CA VAL A 67 10.14 -0.64 -1.27
C VAL A 67 9.29 0.63 -1.12
N ALA A 68 9.90 1.72 -0.68
CA ALA A 68 9.29 3.05 -0.52
C ALA A 68 10.17 4.16 -1.09
N ALA A 69 9.77 5.42 -0.89
CA ALA A 69 10.55 6.60 -1.28
C ALA A 69 11.94 6.59 -0.62
N VAL A 70 12.96 7.05 -1.36
CA VAL A 70 14.35 7.06 -0.88
C VAL A 70 14.70 8.41 -0.24
N ARG A 71 14.07 9.50 -0.70
CA ARG A 71 14.37 10.87 -0.25
C ARG A 71 13.23 11.50 0.52
N VAL A 72 11.99 11.25 0.12
CA VAL A 72 10.83 11.90 0.73
C VAL A 72 10.39 11.15 1.99
N LYS A 73 10.42 11.85 3.12
CA LYS A 73 9.98 11.33 4.42
C LYS A 73 8.91 12.22 5.03
N VAL A 74 8.01 11.60 5.79
CA VAL A 74 6.97 12.26 6.58
C VAL A 74 6.99 11.67 7.98
N GLY A 75 7.16 12.53 9.00
CA GLY A 75 7.32 12.07 10.39
C GLY A 75 8.54 11.15 10.58
N GLY A 76 9.61 11.36 9.80
CA GLY A 76 10.81 10.52 9.79
C GLY A 76 10.70 9.21 8.99
N MET A 77 9.50 8.85 8.53
CA MET A 77 9.23 7.62 7.79
C MET A 77 9.16 7.85 6.27
N PRO A 78 9.70 6.94 5.44
CA PRO A 78 9.57 7.01 3.98
C PRO A 78 8.10 7.02 3.54
N VAL A 79 7.72 7.93 2.65
CA VAL A 79 6.37 7.91 2.04
C VAL A 79 6.25 6.76 1.05
N LEU A 80 5.06 6.20 0.92
CA LEU A 80 4.74 5.24 -0.13
C LEU A 80 4.39 5.96 -1.42
N LEU A 81 4.81 5.38 -2.54
CA LEU A 81 4.66 5.92 -3.90
C LEU A 81 3.92 4.91 -4.78
N ARG A 82 3.39 5.33 -5.92
CA ARG A 82 2.64 4.45 -6.84
C ARG A 82 3.47 3.24 -7.32
N ASP A 83 4.79 3.41 -7.39
CA ASP A 83 5.77 2.38 -7.73
C ASP A 83 6.34 1.64 -6.49
N SER A 84 5.85 1.92 -5.28
CA SER A 84 6.20 1.15 -4.09
C SER A 84 5.78 -0.31 -4.24
N VAL A 85 6.59 -1.20 -3.68
CA VAL A 85 6.38 -2.66 -3.75
C VAL A 85 6.00 -3.16 -2.37
N ALA A 86 4.97 -4.00 -2.31
CA ALA A 86 4.56 -4.72 -1.11
C ALA A 86 4.50 -6.23 -1.36
N VAL A 87 4.61 -7.00 -0.28
CA VAL A 87 4.46 -8.46 -0.26
C VAL A 87 3.29 -8.81 0.66
N CYS A 88 2.34 -9.57 0.14
CA CYS A 88 1.18 -10.05 0.85
C CYS A 88 1.51 -11.27 1.70
N VAL A 89 0.88 -11.36 2.87
CA VAL A 89 0.92 -12.55 3.74
C VAL A 89 -0.47 -13.18 3.75
N PRO A 90 -0.59 -14.52 3.63
CA PRO A 90 0.48 -15.52 3.56
C PRO A 90 0.94 -15.86 2.12
N THR A 91 0.40 -15.21 1.10
CA THR A 91 0.55 -15.65 -0.30
C THR A 91 1.92 -15.37 -0.92
N GLY A 92 2.68 -14.40 -0.41
CA GLY A 92 3.94 -13.92 -1.01
C GLY A 92 3.76 -13.06 -2.27
N THR A 93 2.51 -12.80 -2.69
CA THR A 93 2.20 -12.01 -3.90
C THR A 93 2.23 -10.50 -3.67
N GLY A 94 2.18 -9.68 -4.72
CA GLY A 94 2.20 -8.22 -4.59
C GLY A 94 0.88 -7.55 -4.17
N LEU A 95 0.97 -6.25 -3.85
CA LEU A 95 -0.15 -5.30 -3.95
C LEU A 95 -0.02 -4.48 -5.25
N ASN A 96 -1.14 -4.19 -5.88
CA ASN A 96 -1.27 -3.28 -7.01
C ASN A 96 -1.87 -1.95 -6.58
N VAL A 97 -1.16 -0.85 -6.84
CA VAL A 97 -1.69 0.50 -6.68
C VAL A 97 -2.40 0.92 -7.97
N ILE A 98 -3.72 0.80 -7.98
CA ILE A 98 -4.57 1.06 -9.16
C ILE A 98 -4.71 2.56 -9.39
N MET A 99 -5.05 3.29 -8.33
CA MET A 99 -5.34 4.72 -8.42
C MET A 99 -4.83 5.45 -7.18
N THR A 100 -4.29 6.65 -7.40
CA THR A 100 -3.92 7.61 -6.34
C THR A 100 -3.92 9.01 -6.94
N GLN A 101 -3.72 10.04 -6.12
CA GLN A 101 -3.57 11.42 -6.60
C GLN A 101 -2.42 11.55 -7.62
N VAL A 102 -2.59 12.42 -8.62
CA VAL A 102 -1.61 12.59 -9.71
C VAL A 102 -0.95 13.97 -9.74
N ARG A 103 -0.97 14.70 -8.61
CA ARG A 103 -0.44 16.06 -8.50
C ARG A 103 0.95 16.11 -7.83
N VAL A 104 1.18 15.30 -6.81
CA VAL A 104 2.41 15.31 -6.01
C VAL A 104 3.23 14.06 -6.29
N LYS A 105 4.47 14.25 -6.75
CA LYS A 105 5.46 13.20 -6.97
C LYS A 105 6.58 13.27 -5.93
N GLY A 106 7.15 12.12 -5.59
CA GLY A 106 8.32 11.98 -4.73
C GLY A 106 9.33 11.01 -5.33
N MET A 107 10.49 10.89 -4.70
CA MET A 107 11.60 9.98 -5.07
C MET A 107 12.13 9.21 -3.87
#